data_AF-U2Q7H4-F1
#
_entry.id   AF-U2Q7H4-F1
#
_cell.length_a   1.000
_cell.length_b   1.000
_cell.length_c   1.000
_cell.angle_alpha   90.00
_cell.angle_beta   90.00
_cell.angle_gamma   90.00
#
_symmetry.space_group_name_H-M   'P 1'
#
loop_
_entity.id
_entity.type
_entity.pdbx_description
1 polymer ?
#
loop_
_entity_poly.entity_id
_entity_poly.type
_entity_poly.pdbx_seq_one_letter_code
_entity_poly.pdbx_strand_id
1 'polypeptide(L)' 'MMKKILLYLLKFYQKGISPYFGRRCRFYPTCSEYSRQAITKYGALKGSYLTIKRLLKCHPFHKGGYDPLK' A
#
# COMPACT_ATOMS: atom_id res chain seq x y z
N MET A 1 -6.38 -18.88 -2.21
CA MET A 1 -6.07 -18.20 -3.50
C MET A 1 -6.04 -16.67 -3.45
N MET A 2 -7.02 -15.98 -2.84
CA MET A 2 -7.23 -14.53 -3.01
C MET A 2 -6.00 -13.64 -2.73
N LYS A 3 -5.17 -13.95 -1.71
CA LYS A 3 -3.96 -13.18 -1.40
C LYS A 3 -2.97 -13.08 -2.57
N LYS A 4 -2.79 -14.16 -3.35
CA LYS A 4 -1.85 -14.19 -4.48
C LYS A 4 -2.36 -13.33 -5.65
N ILE A 5 -3.67 -13.32 -5.88
CA ILE A 5 -4.31 -12.52 -6.94
C ILE A 5 -4.12 -11.03 -6.63
N LEU A 6 -4.44 -10.60 -5.40
CA LEU A 6 -4.23 -9.20 -5.00
C LEU A 6 -2.76 -8.81 -5.06
N LEU A 7 -1.85 -9.66 -4.59
CA LEU A 7 -0.41 -9.40 -4.67
C LEU A 7 0.08 -9.28 -6.12
N TYR A 8 -0.45 -10.09 -7.04
CA TYR A 8 -0.09 -10.03 -8.46
C TYR A 8 -0.58 -8.74 -9.11
N LEU A 9 -1.83 -8.34 -8.85
CA LEU A 9 -2.40 -7.06 -9.25
C LEU A 9 -1.59 -5.87 -8.71
N LEU A 10 -1.22 -5.90 -7.43
CA LEU A 10 -0.39 -4.87 -6.82
C LEU A 10 1.00 -4.79 -7.45
N LYS A 11 1.59 -5.94 -7.80
CA LYS A 11 2.91 -6.00 -8.44
C LYS A 11 2.86 -5.48 -9.87
N PHE A 12 1.78 -5.79 -10.60
CA PHE A 12 1.53 -5.24 -11.93
C PHE A 12 1.33 -3.73 -11.88
N TYR A 13 0.53 -3.25 -10.92
CA TYR A 13 0.34 -1.82 -10.67
C TYR A 13 1.65 -1.12 -10.27
N GLN A 14 2.45 -1.72 -9.37
CA GLN A 14 3.75 -1.19 -8.98
C GLN A 14 4.73 -1.11 -10.15
N LYS A 15 4.73 -2.09 -11.07
CA LYS A 15 5.70 -2.14 -12.17
C LYS A 15 5.25 -1.34 -13.39
N GLY A 16 3.95 -1.24 -13.64
CA GLY A 16 3.37 -0.55 -14.79
C GLY A 16 2.97 0.90 -14.52
N ILE A 17 2.37 1.20 -13.36
CA ILE A 17 1.78 2.52 -13.07
C ILE A 17 2.63 3.32 -12.06
N SER A 18 3.18 2.68 -11.03
CA SER A 18 3.97 3.40 -10.02
C SER A 18 5.17 4.20 -10.54
N PRO A 19 5.95 3.78 -11.56
CA PRO A 19 7.06 4.60 -12.06
C PRO A 19 6.60 5.91 -12.68
N TYR A 20 5.41 5.94 -13.29
CA TYR A 20 4.82 7.17 -13.85
C TYR A 20 4.29 8.11 -12.76
N PHE A 21 3.96 7.59 -11.57
CA PHE A 21 3.38 8.39 -10.51
C PHE A 21 4.38 9.02 -9.54
N GLY A 22 5.66 8.65 -9.59
CA GLY A 22 6.70 9.19 -8.68
C GLY A 22 6.44 8.89 -7.19
N ARG A 23 7.32 9.37 -6.30
CA ARG A 23 7.15 9.25 -4.84
C ARG A 23 6.14 10.27 -4.30
N ARG A 24 4.86 10.13 -4.68
CA ARG A 24 3.75 10.98 -4.16
C ARG A 24 3.23 10.55 -2.79
N CYS A 25 3.49 9.30 -2.38
CA CYS A 25 3.04 8.82 -1.08
C CYS A 25 3.87 9.51 0.02
N ARG A 26 3.20 10.23 0.93
CA ARG A 26 3.84 10.95 2.05
C ARG A 26 4.35 10.05 3.17
N PHE A 27 4.00 8.77 3.13
CA PHE A 27 4.41 7.82 4.14
C PHE A 27 5.47 6.85 3.60
N TYR A 28 6.36 6.42 4.48
CA TYR A 28 7.40 5.42 4.19
C TYR A 28 7.16 4.14 4.99
N PRO A 29 7.31 2.92 4.42
CA PRO A 29 7.37 2.63 2.98
C PRO A 29 6.11 3.09 2.24
N THR A 30 6.18 3.12 0.90
CA THR A 30 5.08 3.62 0.06
C THR A 30 3.77 2.87 0.30
N CYS A 31 2.65 3.51 -0.03
CA CYS A 31 1.30 3.00 0.15
C CYS A 31 1.09 1.63 -0.54
N SER A 32 1.69 1.43 -1.71
CA SER A 32 1.67 0.17 -2.45
C SER A 32 2.54 -0.91 -1.79
N GLU A 33 3.74 -0.55 -1.32
CA GLU A 33 4.61 -1.49 -0.63
C GLU A 33 4.05 -1.91 0.73
N TYR A 34 3.46 -0.96 1.46
CA TYR A 34 2.70 -1.23 2.67
C TYR A 34 1.56 -2.21 2.40
N SER A 35 0.79 -1.99 1.32
CA SER A 35 -0.31 -2.89 0.96
C SER A 35 0.17 -4.30 0.66
N ARG A 36 1.31 -4.42 -0.03
CA ARG A 36 1.97 -5.72 -0.28
C ARG A 36 2.35 -6.41 1.03
N GLN A 37 2.97 -5.69 1.96
CA GLN A 37 3.36 -6.23 3.27
C GLN A 37 2.14 -6.57 4.14
N ALA A 38 1.10 -5.73 4.16
CA ALA A 38 -0.11 -5.92 4.94
C ALA A 38 -0.90 -7.15 4.49
N ILE A 39 -1.07 -7.33 3.18
CA ILE A 39 -1.74 -8.51 2.60
C ILE A 39 -0.92 -9.78 2.85
N THR A 40 0.41 -9.67 2.83
CA THR A 40 1.31 -10.80 3.12
C THR A 40 1.24 -11.20 4.61
N LYS A 41 1.22 -10.23 5.53
CA LYS A 41 1.28 -10.47 6.99
C LYS A 41 -0.08 -10.78 7.62
N TYR A 42 -1.14 -10.08 7.23
CA TYR A 42 -2.48 -10.20 7.84
C TYR A 42 -3.54 -10.86 6.93
N GLY A 43 -3.19 -11.19 5.68
CA GLY A 43 -4.13 -11.71 4.69
C GLY A 43 -4.87 -10.62 3.91
N ALA A 44 -5.63 -11.03 2.89
CA ALA A 44 -6.24 -10.10 1.94
C ALA A 44 -7.26 -9.13 2.59
N LEU A 45 -8.11 -9.61 3.49
CA LEU A 45 -9.14 -8.78 4.15
C LEU A 45 -8.53 -7.73 5.07
N LYS A 46 -7.80 -8.18 6.10
CA LYS A 46 -7.21 -7.30 7.11
C LYS A 46 -6.10 -6.42 6.53
N GLY A 47 -5.34 -6.95 5.56
CA GLY A 47 -4.35 -6.18 4.80
C GLY A 47 -4.99 -5.05 3.98
N SER A 48 -6.08 -5.33 3.26
CA SER A 48 -6.80 -4.30 2.49
C SER A 48 -7.39 -3.22 3.39
N TYR A 49 -7.95 -3.59 4.55
CA TYR A 49 -8.48 -2.63 5.52
C TYR A 49 -7.39 -1.66 6.02
N LEU A 50 -6.23 -2.18 6.42
CA LEU A 50 -5.09 -1.35 6.86
C LEU A 50 -4.60 -0.43 5.74
N THR A 51 -4.50 -0.95 4.51
CA THR A 51 -4.12 -0.15 3.35
C THR A 51 -5.10 0.98 3.09
N ILE A 52 -6.41 0.71 3.06
CA ILE A 52 -7.44 1.72 2.80
C ILE A 52 -7.39 2.81 3.87
N LYS A 53 -7.31 2.41 5.15
CA LYS A 53 -7.18 3.35 6.27
C LYS A 53 -5.97 4.28 6.10
N ARG A 54 -4.85 3.78 5.59
CA ARG A 54 -3.65 4.59 5.32
C ARG A 54 -3.80 5.44 4.05
N LEU A 55 -4.45 4.92 3.02
CA LEU A 55 -4.73 5.65 1.78
C LEU A 55 -5.57 6.90 2.07
N LEU A 56 -6.59 6.77 2.92
CA LEU A 56 -7.43 7.89 3.37
C LEU A 56 -6.63 8.97 4.12
N LYS A 57 -5.57 8.57 4.84
CA LYS A 57 -4.64 9.50 5.51
C LYS A 57 -3.61 10.10 4.56
N CYS A 58 -3.47 9.59 3.34
CA CYS A 58 -2.50 10.07 2.36
C CYS A 58 -3.03 11.31 1.63
N HIS A 59 -3.23 12.40 2.39
CA HIS A 59 -3.67 13.69 1.86
C HIS A 59 -2.61 14.78 2.11
N PRO A 60 -2.58 15.86 1.31
CA PRO A 60 -1.57 16.92 1.40
C PRO A 60 -1.61 17.77 2.69
N PHE A 61 -2.55 17.50 3.59
CA PHE A 61 -2.61 18.13 4.91
C PHE A 61 -2.14 17.20 6.04
N HIS A 62 -1.82 15.94 5.75
CA HIS A 62 -1.24 15.01 6.73
C HIS A 62 0.28 15.07 6.67
N LYS A 63 0.97 15.20 7.81
CA LYS A 63 2.44 15.31 7.88
C LYS A 63 3.22 14.09 7.33
N GLY A 64 2.54 13.05 6.85
CA GLY A 64 3.19 11.79 6.49
C GLY A 64 3.87 11.14 7.71
N GLY A 65 4.67 10.11 7.48
CA GLY A 65 5.38 9.41 8.55
C GLY A 65 5.85 8.01 8.18
N TYR A 66 6.61 7.38 9.06
CA TYR A 66 7.00 5.99 8.93
C TYR A 66 5.90 5.07 9.44
N ASP A 67 5.46 4.09 8.64
CA ASP A 67 4.55 3.05 9.10
C ASP A 67 4.83 1.71 8.39
N PRO A 68 5.49 0.78 9.08
CA PRO A 68 5.79 -0.56 8.59
C PRO A 68 4.92 -1.62 9.29
N LEU A 69 3.63 -1.32 9.44
CA LEU A 69 2.58 -2.21 9.97
C LEU A 69 2.48 -2.26 11.50
N LYS A 70 1.94 -1.17 12.06
CA LYS A 70 1.33 -1.12 13.39
C LYS A 70 -0.12 -1.60 13.34
#